data_AF-A0A3M1PXL6-F1
#
_entry.id   AF-A0A3M1PXL6-F1
#
_cell.length_a   1.000
_cell.length_b   1.000
_cell.length_c   1.000
_cell.angle_alpha   90.00
_cell.angle_beta   90.00
_cell.angle_gamma   90.00
#
_symmetry.space_group_name_H-M   'P 1'
#
loop_
_entity.id
_entity.type
_entity.pdbx_description
1 polymer ?
#
loop_
_entity_poly.entity_id
_entity_poly.type
_entity_poly.pdbx_seq_one_letter_code
_entity_poly.pdbx_strand_id
1 'polypeptide(L)'
;MRRAAQEAAAAEGEEPAATEDEEQRAEEEARHQVEEAARREREERERRKAEKKAAAAPPVVETESERRERARRDREREEAERRSRARRLREEEEERRKGKLTVARVLAGDLDEERPRSLAAFRRAQAKRRKKTDGQPVQKQKREVVIPEAITVKELAERMAEKGTTVIKTLMKLGVMATINDTLDQ
;
A
#
# COMPACT_ATOMS: atom_id res chain seq x y z
N MET A 1 84.56 5.84 -38.75
CA MET A 1 84.05 5.39 -37.43
C MET A 1 82.64 5.92 -37.15
N ARG A 2 81.61 5.48 -37.91
CA ARG A 2 80.18 5.81 -37.65
C ARG A 2 79.23 4.72 -38.21
N ARG A 3 79.54 3.46 -37.92
CA ARG A 3 78.65 2.32 -38.27
C ARG A 3 78.49 1.28 -37.15
N ALA A 4 79.28 1.35 -36.08
CA ALA A 4 79.17 0.43 -34.94
C ALA A 4 78.26 0.93 -33.81
N ALA A 5 77.59 2.08 -33.97
CA ALA A 5 76.74 2.69 -32.94
C ALA A 5 75.25 2.70 -33.29
N GLN A 6 74.84 2.06 -34.40
CA GLN A 6 73.45 2.09 -34.87
C GLN A 6 72.77 0.71 -34.91
N GLU A 7 73.46 -0.35 -34.50
CA GLU A 7 72.92 -1.73 -34.55
C GLU A 7 72.60 -2.33 -33.16
N ALA A 8 72.87 -1.59 -32.07
CA ALA A 8 72.60 -2.06 -30.70
C ALA A 8 71.33 -1.47 -30.07
N ALA A 9 70.53 -0.69 -30.81
CA ALA A 9 69.34 0.01 -30.29
C ALA A 9 68.01 -0.48 -30.88
N ALA A 10 68.00 -1.61 -31.61
CA ALA A 10 66.83 -2.09 -32.34
C ALA A 10 66.35 -3.49 -31.88
N ALA A 11 66.74 -3.96 -30.70
CA ALA A 11 66.43 -5.34 -30.25
C ALA A 11 65.95 -5.45 -28.78
N GLU A 12 65.38 -4.39 -28.19
CA GLU A 12 64.83 -4.44 -26.81
C GLU A 12 63.43 -3.79 -26.71
N GLY A 13 62.61 -3.93 -27.75
CA GLY A 13 61.33 -3.21 -27.85
C GLY A 13 60.04 -4.04 -27.85
N GLU A 14 60.10 -5.37 -27.92
CA GLU A 14 58.91 -6.16 -28.32
C GLU A 14 58.38 -7.16 -27.28
N GLU A 15 58.96 -7.24 -26.08
CA GLU A 15 58.51 -8.21 -25.06
C GLU A 15 57.68 -7.71 -23.85
N PRO A 16 57.51 -6.41 -23.52
CA PRO A 16 56.68 -6.04 -22.35
C PRO A 16 55.17 -5.97 -22.64
N ALA A 17 54.74 -5.82 -23.91
CA ALA A 17 53.32 -5.63 -24.24
C ALA A 17 52.49 -6.91 -24.14
N ALA A 18 53.07 -8.07 -24.44
CA ALA A 18 52.34 -9.35 -24.43
C ALA A 18 52.05 -9.84 -23.00
N THR A 19 52.97 -9.59 -22.05
CA THR A 19 52.80 -9.98 -20.65
C THR A 19 51.82 -9.06 -19.90
N GLU A 20 51.80 -7.76 -20.22
CA GLU A 20 50.85 -6.80 -19.64
C GLU A 20 49.41 -7.04 -20.13
N ASP A 21 49.22 -7.44 -21.39
CA ASP A 21 47.90 -7.82 -21.93
C ASP A 21 47.39 -9.14 -21.35
N GLU A 22 48.27 -10.10 -21.05
CA GLU A 22 47.90 -11.35 -20.37
C GLU A 22 47.53 -11.13 -18.90
N GLU A 23 48.27 -10.27 -18.19
CA GLU A 23 47.95 -9.90 -16.81
C GLU A 23 46.62 -9.11 -16.72
N GLN A 24 46.34 -8.22 -17.67
CA GLN A 24 45.07 -7.49 -17.73
C GLN A 24 43.88 -8.41 -18.06
N ARG A 25 44.05 -9.40 -18.95
CA ARG A 25 43.03 -10.41 -19.22
C ARG A 25 42.78 -11.32 -18.01
N ALA A 26 43.84 -11.73 -17.31
CA ALA A 26 43.71 -12.51 -16.08
C ALA A 26 43.01 -11.73 -14.96
N GLU A 27 43.27 -10.42 -14.85
CA GLU A 27 42.61 -9.55 -13.88
C GLU A 27 41.13 -9.30 -14.24
N GLU A 28 40.81 -9.08 -15.52
CA GLU A 28 39.44 -8.93 -16.00
C GLU A 28 38.63 -10.22 -15.83
N GLU A 29 39.22 -11.38 -16.12
CA GLU A 29 38.61 -12.68 -15.87
C GLU A 29 38.40 -12.94 -14.38
N ALA A 30 39.34 -12.55 -13.51
CA ALA A 30 39.17 -12.65 -12.06
C ALA A 30 38.05 -11.72 -11.56
N ARG A 31 37.96 -10.50 -12.08
CA ARG A 31 36.88 -9.55 -11.77
C ARG A 31 35.52 -10.07 -12.25
N HIS A 32 35.45 -10.64 -13.46
CA HIS A 32 34.24 -11.26 -14.00
C HIS A 32 33.81 -12.49 -13.17
N GLN A 33 34.76 -13.32 -12.73
CA GLN A 33 34.47 -14.48 -11.87
C GLN A 33 33.97 -14.05 -10.48
N VAL A 34 34.51 -12.98 -9.89
CA VAL A 34 34.04 -12.44 -8.61
C VAL A 34 32.65 -11.80 -8.76
N GLU A 35 32.40 -11.08 -9.85
CA GLU A 35 31.09 -10.51 -10.14
C GLU A 35 30.03 -11.59 -10.39
N GLU A 36 30.38 -12.65 -11.14
CA GLU A 36 29.50 -13.76 -11.42
C GLU A 36 29.20 -14.57 -10.14
N ALA A 37 30.21 -14.82 -9.29
CA ALA A 37 30.02 -15.44 -7.99
C ALA A 37 29.11 -14.60 -7.08
N ALA A 38 29.30 -13.28 -7.03
CA ALA A 38 28.45 -12.38 -6.27
C ALA A 38 27.01 -12.33 -6.82
N ARG A 39 26.83 -12.42 -8.14
CA ARG A 39 25.51 -12.51 -8.78
C ARG A 39 24.80 -13.83 -8.44
N ARG A 40 25.52 -14.95 -8.49
CA ARG A 40 25.01 -16.28 -8.11
C ARG A 40 24.63 -16.33 -6.63
N GLU A 41 25.44 -15.77 -5.74
CA GLU A 41 25.13 -15.71 -4.30
C GLU A 41 23.90 -14.83 -4.01
N ARG A 42 23.77 -13.68 -4.71
CA ARG A 42 22.58 -12.83 -4.61
C ARG A 42 21.33 -13.56 -5.09
N GLU A 43 21.42 -14.24 -6.23
CA GLU A 43 20.31 -15.02 -6.77
C GLU A 43 19.93 -16.18 -5.83
N GLU A 44 20.91 -16.89 -5.27
CA GLU A 44 20.66 -17.96 -4.30
C GLU A 44 20.04 -17.41 -3.01
N ARG A 45 20.50 -16.25 -2.53
CA ARG A 45 19.92 -15.58 -1.36
C ARG A 45 18.49 -15.12 -1.63
N GLU A 46 18.19 -14.60 -2.82
CA GLU A 46 16.83 -14.23 -3.23
C GLU A 46 15.95 -15.48 -3.39
N ARG A 47 16.46 -16.58 -3.96
CA ARG A 47 15.78 -17.87 -4.04
C ARG A 47 15.49 -18.46 -2.66
N ARG A 48 16.46 -18.46 -1.74
CA ARG A 48 16.27 -18.90 -0.34
C ARG A 48 15.31 -18.00 0.43
N LYS A 49 15.29 -16.69 0.17
CA LYS A 49 14.28 -15.77 0.73
C LYS A 49 12.89 -16.04 0.16
N ALA A 50 12.78 -16.28 -1.15
CA ALA A 50 11.53 -16.60 -1.82
C ALA A 50 10.97 -17.94 -1.33
N GLU A 51 11.83 -18.95 -1.16
CA GLU A 51 11.48 -20.25 -0.59
C GLU A 51 11.03 -20.13 0.86
N LYS A 52 11.76 -19.38 1.70
CA LYS A 52 11.32 -19.09 3.07
C LYS A 52 10.00 -18.32 3.12
N LYS A 53 9.76 -17.40 2.18
CA LYS A 53 8.49 -16.66 2.07
C LYS A 53 7.34 -17.55 1.57
N ALA A 54 7.63 -18.51 0.68
CA ALA A 54 6.66 -19.50 0.22
C ALA A 54 6.35 -20.55 1.30
N ALA A 55 7.35 -20.98 2.07
CA ALA A 55 7.20 -21.92 3.18
C ALA A 55 6.55 -21.29 4.42
N ALA A 56 6.75 -19.99 4.66
CA ALA A 56 6.12 -19.26 5.76
C ALA A 56 4.70 -18.75 5.44
N ALA A 57 4.21 -18.95 4.21
CA ALA A 57 2.84 -18.64 3.84
C ALA A 57 1.98 -19.90 4.01
N PRO A 58 1.19 -20.04 5.10
CA PRO A 58 0.21 -21.11 5.15
C PRO A 58 -0.80 -20.92 4.00
N PRO A 59 -1.31 -22.00 3.38
CA PRO A 59 -2.46 -21.91 2.48
C PRO A 59 -3.71 -21.68 3.34
N VAL A 60 -3.83 -20.49 3.92
CA VAL A 60 -5.10 -20.04 4.47
C VAL A 60 -5.98 -19.78 3.28
N VAL A 61 -6.89 -20.72 3.03
CA VAL A 61 -8.11 -20.45 2.28
C VAL A 61 -8.92 -19.46 3.13
N GLU A 62 -8.48 -18.19 3.14
CA GLU A 62 -9.13 -17.13 3.93
C GLU A 62 -10.60 -17.11 3.53
N THR A 63 -11.46 -17.26 4.50
CA THR A 63 -12.90 -17.13 4.29
C THR A 63 -13.23 -15.72 3.79
N GLU A 64 -14.35 -15.54 3.07
CA GLU A 64 -14.77 -14.19 2.65
C GLU A 64 -14.92 -13.24 3.85
N SER A 65 -15.23 -13.77 5.04
CA SER A 65 -15.24 -13.04 6.32
C SER A 65 -13.87 -12.49 6.71
N GLU A 66 -12.82 -13.32 6.67
CA GLU A 66 -11.47 -12.91 7.07
C GLU A 66 -10.88 -11.89 6.09
N ARG A 67 -11.11 -12.07 4.78
CA ARG A 67 -10.74 -11.07 3.76
C ARG A 67 -11.43 -9.73 4.00
N ARG A 68 -12.73 -9.74 4.32
CA ARG A 68 -13.47 -8.51 4.64
C ARG A 68 -12.98 -7.86 5.94
N GLU A 69 -12.60 -8.66 6.93
CA GLU A 69 -12.07 -8.15 8.19
C GLU A 69 -10.68 -7.53 8.02
N ARG A 70 -9.80 -8.16 7.23
CA ARG A 70 -8.50 -7.60 6.86
C ARG A 70 -8.66 -6.28 6.10
N ALA A 71 -9.51 -6.25 5.08
CA ALA A 71 -9.79 -5.02 4.32
C ALA A 71 -10.37 -3.89 5.19
N ARG A 72 -11.14 -4.22 6.24
CA ARG A 72 -11.59 -3.24 7.24
C ARG A 72 -10.44 -2.70 8.08
N ARG A 73 -9.57 -3.58 8.59
CA ARG A 73 -8.38 -3.18 9.37
C ARG A 73 -7.42 -2.32 8.57
N ASP A 74 -7.20 -2.63 7.30
CA ASP A 74 -6.31 -1.86 6.41
C ASP A 74 -6.86 -0.45 6.17
N ARG A 75 -8.17 -0.32 5.92
CA ARG A 75 -8.83 0.98 5.78
C ARG A 75 -8.77 1.81 7.07
N GLU A 76 -8.95 1.16 8.22
CA GLU A 76 -8.86 1.84 9.52
C GLU A 76 -7.44 2.34 9.79
N ARG A 77 -6.41 1.55 9.44
CA ARG A 77 -5.01 1.97 9.50
C ARG A 77 -4.73 3.17 8.60
N GLU A 78 -5.19 3.15 7.36
CA GLU A 78 -5.02 4.26 6.42
C GLU A 78 -5.71 5.53 6.92
N GLU A 79 -6.93 5.41 7.46
CA GLU A 79 -7.64 6.56 8.03
C GLU A 79 -6.92 7.12 9.26
N ALA A 80 -6.39 6.25 10.13
CA ALA A 80 -5.60 6.66 11.29
C ALA A 80 -4.32 7.40 10.88
N GLU A 81 -3.63 6.93 9.85
CA GLU A 81 -2.43 7.57 9.30
C GLU A 81 -2.76 8.94 8.67
N ARG A 82 -3.84 9.03 7.88
CA ARG A 82 -4.31 10.31 7.33
C ARG A 82 -4.63 11.32 8.42
N ARG A 83 -5.28 10.87 9.51
CA ARG A 83 -5.59 11.72 10.67
C ARG A 83 -4.34 12.15 11.42
N SER A 84 -3.36 11.27 11.61
CA SER A 84 -2.11 11.60 12.29
C SER A 84 -1.27 12.60 11.48
N ARG A 85 -1.17 12.41 10.15
CA ARG A 85 -0.50 13.35 9.24
C ARG A 85 -1.18 14.73 9.26
N ALA A 86 -2.51 14.76 9.21
CA ALA A 86 -3.25 16.02 9.30
C ALA A 86 -3.06 16.74 10.64
N ARG A 87 -2.89 16.00 11.75
CA ARG A 87 -2.56 16.59 13.06
C ARG A 87 -1.17 17.21 13.06
N ARG A 88 -0.16 16.48 12.57
CA ARG A 88 1.23 16.97 12.50
C ARG A 88 1.34 18.25 11.66
N LEU A 89 0.66 18.31 10.51
CA LEU A 89 0.66 19.51 9.66
C LEU A 89 0.05 20.74 10.36
N ARG A 90 -0.99 20.54 11.18
CA ARG A 90 -1.59 21.63 11.96
C ARG A 90 -0.67 22.11 13.07
N GLU A 91 -0.02 21.19 13.76
CA GLU A 91 0.93 21.48 14.84
C GLU A 91 2.13 22.27 14.30
N GLU A 92 2.69 21.83 13.17
CA GLU A 92 3.78 22.51 12.47
C GLU A 92 3.35 23.91 11.95
N GLU A 93 2.10 24.06 11.51
CA GLU A 93 1.54 25.38 11.15
C GLU A 93 1.38 26.30 12.37
N GLU A 94 0.96 25.76 13.51
CA GLU A 94 0.85 26.50 14.78
C GLU A 94 2.23 26.94 15.30
N GLU A 95 3.25 26.08 15.25
CA GLU A 95 4.64 26.42 15.61
C GLU A 95 5.19 27.54 14.74
N ARG A 96 5.00 27.47 13.42
CA ARG A 96 5.38 28.55 12.48
C ARG A 96 4.67 29.87 12.79
N ARG A 97 3.42 29.82 13.26
CA ARG A 97 2.67 31.03 13.67
C ARG A 97 3.13 31.55 15.03
N LYS A 98 3.53 30.69 15.97
CA LYS A 98 4.09 31.09 17.28
C LYS A 98 5.41 31.84 17.11
N GLY A 99 6.30 31.39 16.22
CA GLY A 99 7.58 32.05 15.95
C GLY A 99 7.51 33.38 15.18
N LYS A 100 6.35 33.74 14.59
CA LYS A 100 6.17 35.01 13.87
C LYS A 100 5.63 36.08 14.82
N LEU A 101 6.48 37.03 15.21
CA LEU A 101 6.09 38.24 15.92
C LEU A 101 5.36 39.18 14.95
N THR A 102 4.04 39.27 15.08
CA THR A 102 3.22 40.24 14.34
C THR A 102 2.89 41.42 15.24
N VAL A 103 2.88 42.64 14.68
CA VAL A 103 2.58 43.87 15.45
C VAL A 103 1.24 43.79 16.17
N ALA A 104 0.24 43.20 15.51
CA ALA A 104 -1.07 42.93 16.11
C ALA A 104 -0.99 42.03 17.36
N ARG A 105 -0.08 41.05 17.38
CA ARG A 105 0.11 40.13 18.52
C ARG A 105 0.82 40.80 19.69
N VAL A 106 1.84 41.61 19.41
CA VAL A 106 2.56 42.38 20.44
C VAL A 106 1.62 43.38 21.10
N LEU A 107 0.80 44.08 20.30
CA LEU A 107 -0.18 45.04 20.81
C LEU A 107 -1.31 44.37 21.61
N ALA A 108 -1.70 43.15 21.25
CA ALA A 108 -2.74 42.40 21.93
C ALA A 108 -2.28 41.74 23.26
N GLY A 109 -0.97 41.72 23.55
CA GLY A 109 -0.44 40.99 24.72
C GLY A 109 -0.47 39.46 24.57
N ASP A 110 -0.86 38.94 23.40
CA ASP A 110 -1.05 37.52 23.09
C ASP A 110 0.28 36.75 22.84
N LEU A 111 1.38 37.19 23.45
CA LEU A 111 2.69 36.54 23.28
C LEU A 111 2.79 35.23 24.08
N ASP A 112 2.17 35.20 25.26
CA ASP A 112 2.19 34.06 26.19
C ASP A 112 0.85 33.33 26.30
N GLU A 113 -0.24 33.89 25.75
CA GLU A 113 -1.59 33.30 25.84
C GLU A 113 -1.97 32.45 24.62
N GLU A 114 -2.30 31.19 24.88
CA GLU A 114 -2.87 30.29 23.87
C GLU A 114 -4.29 30.76 23.50
N ARG A 115 -4.40 31.48 22.38
CA ARG A 115 -5.68 32.01 21.90
C ARG A 115 -6.77 30.93 21.92
N PRO A 116 -7.89 31.13 22.65
CA PRO A 116 -8.96 30.15 22.70
C PRO A 116 -9.58 29.95 21.31
N ARG A 117 -10.07 28.74 21.05
CA ARG A 117 -10.74 28.39 19.78
C ARG A 117 -11.92 29.33 19.54
N SER A 118 -12.08 29.80 18.31
CA SER A 118 -13.20 30.67 17.94
C SER A 118 -14.56 29.97 18.12
N LEU A 119 -15.61 30.75 18.44
CA LEU A 119 -16.99 30.24 18.60
C LEU A 119 -17.48 29.46 17.37
N ALA A 120 -17.07 29.88 16.17
CA ALA A 120 -17.38 29.19 14.92
C ALA A 120 -16.72 27.80 14.84
N ALA A 121 -15.46 27.68 15.28
CA ALA A 121 -14.77 26.39 15.33
C ALA A 121 -15.44 25.44 16.32
N PHE A 122 -15.88 25.95 17.47
CA PHE A 122 -16.63 25.17 18.47
C PHE A 122 -17.96 24.66 17.93
N ARG A 123 -18.75 25.51 17.24
CA ARG A 123 -20.01 25.11 16.61
C ARG A 123 -19.82 24.04 15.53
N ARG A 124 -18.81 24.18 14.66
CA ARG A 124 -18.47 23.16 13.63
C ARG A 124 -18.06 21.83 14.25
N ALA A 125 -17.28 21.86 15.32
CA ALA A 125 -16.87 20.65 16.04
C ALA A 125 -18.08 19.93 16.65
N GLN A 126 -19.01 20.66 17.28
CA GLN A 126 -20.25 20.08 17.81
C GLN A 126 -21.14 19.50 16.72
N ALA A 127 -21.31 20.19 15.58
CA ALA A 127 -22.07 19.67 14.45
C ALA A 127 -21.48 18.36 13.89
N LYS A 128 -20.15 18.26 13.81
CA LYS A 128 -19.46 17.03 13.37
C LYS A 128 -19.60 15.88 14.38
N ARG A 129 -19.65 16.18 15.68
CA ARG A 129 -19.89 15.17 16.72
C ARG A 129 -21.31 14.63 16.63
N ARG A 130 -22.33 15.48 16.49
CA ARG A 130 -23.73 15.07 16.31
C ARG A 130 -23.90 14.15 15.11
N LYS A 131 -23.38 14.55 13.94
CA LYS A 131 -23.44 13.73 12.72
C LYS A 131 -22.77 12.35 12.86
N LYS A 132 -21.77 12.21 13.73
CA LYS A 132 -21.13 10.91 14.01
C LYS A 132 -21.94 10.05 14.98
N THR A 133 -22.69 10.66 15.90
CA THR A 133 -23.55 9.95 16.86
C THR A 133 -24.88 9.52 16.27
N ASP A 134 -25.38 10.24 15.25
CA ASP A 134 -26.63 9.92 14.55
C ASP A 134 -26.52 8.71 13.60
N GLY A 135 -25.35 8.07 13.51
CA GLY A 135 -25.14 6.81 12.81
C GLY A 135 -25.66 5.61 13.60
N GLN A 136 -26.95 5.60 13.95
CA GLN A 136 -27.58 4.44 14.59
C GLN A 136 -27.37 3.19 13.72
N PRO A 137 -27.04 2.04 14.32
CA PRO A 137 -26.87 0.80 13.57
C PRO A 137 -28.19 0.49 12.86
N VAL A 138 -28.14 0.35 11.54
CA VAL A 138 -29.30 -0.02 10.72
C VAL A 138 -29.80 -1.37 11.22
N GLN A 139 -30.89 -1.37 11.98
CA GLN A 139 -31.50 -2.60 12.46
C GLN A 139 -32.06 -3.35 11.27
N LYS A 140 -31.83 -4.67 11.21
CA LYS A 140 -32.37 -5.53 10.15
C LYS A 140 -33.89 -5.52 10.25
N GLN A 141 -34.55 -4.82 9.33
CA GLN A 141 -36.00 -4.79 9.24
C GLN A 141 -36.49 -6.12 8.66
N LYS A 142 -37.31 -6.87 9.41
CA LYS A 142 -37.99 -8.06 8.90
C LYS A 142 -39.22 -7.60 8.12
N ARG A 143 -39.38 -8.08 6.89
CA ARG A 143 -40.53 -7.79 6.01
C ARG A 143 -41.16 -9.10 5.61
N GLU A 144 -42.50 -9.16 5.66
CA GLU A 144 -43.26 -10.29 5.15
C GLU A 144 -43.36 -10.18 3.63
N VAL A 145 -43.05 -11.25 2.91
CA VAL A 145 -43.05 -11.31 1.44
C VAL A 145 -43.99 -12.42 1.00
N VAL A 146 -45.00 -12.07 0.22
CA VAL A 146 -45.91 -13.04 -0.42
C VAL A 146 -45.22 -13.56 -1.68
N ILE A 147 -45.00 -14.88 -1.77
CA ILE A 147 -44.31 -15.55 -2.88
C ILE A 147 -45.37 -16.22 -3.78
N PRO A 148 -45.44 -15.87 -5.08
CA PRO A 148 -46.26 -16.59 -6.06
C PRO A 148 -45.55 -17.87 -6.57
N GLU A 149 -46.27 -18.77 -7.24
CA GLU A 149 -45.75 -20.08 -7.69
C GLU A 149 -44.50 -19.99 -8.59
N ALA A 150 -44.40 -18.95 -9.43
CA ALA A 150 -43.21 -18.66 -10.21
C ALA A 150 -42.80 -17.19 -10.02
N ILE A 151 -41.56 -16.96 -9.58
CA ILE A 151 -41.01 -15.61 -9.39
C ILE A 151 -39.56 -15.55 -9.85
N THR A 152 -39.14 -14.45 -10.48
CA THR A 152 -37.72 -14.24 -10.80
C THR A 152 -36.93 -13.76 -9.59
N VAL A 153 -35.61 -14.03 -9.55
CA VAL A 153 -34.73 -13.54 -8.47
C VAL A 153 -34.77 -12.00 -8.36
N LYS A 154 -34.89 -11.30 -9.49
CA LYS A 154 -35.05 -9.85 -9.54
C LYS A 154 -36.33 -9.40 -8.82
N GLU A 155 -37.47 -10.01 -9.13
CA GLU A 155 -38.76 -9.65 -8.53
C GLU A 155 -38.79 -9.97 -7.02
N LEU A 156 -38.18 -11.09 -6.61
CA LEU A 156 -38.02 -11.43 -5.20
C LEU A 156 -37.20 -10.36 -4.45
N ALA A 157 -36.10 -9.90 -5.05
CA ALA A 157 -35.26 -8.86 -4.46
C ALA A 157 -35.98 -7.51 -4.32
N GLU A 158 -36.78 -7.12 -5.31
CA GLU A 158 -37.60 -5.92 -5.27
C GLU A 158 -38.67 -5.99 -4.16
N ARG A 159 -39.35 -7.14 -4.00
CA ARG A 159 -40.32 -7.35 -2.90
C ARG A 159 -39.65 -7.33 -1.51
N MET A 160 -38.43 -7.86 -1.40
CA MET A 160 -37.64 -7.79 -0.16
C MET A 160 -37.02 -6.41 0.09
N ALA A 161 -36.99 -5.53 -0.93
CA ALA A 161 -36.19 -4.31 -0.99
C ALA A 161 -34.71 -4.54 -0.62
N GLU A 162 -34.19 -5.70 -1.01
CA GLU A 162 -32.78 -6.03 -0.91
C GLU A 162 -32.11 -5.95 -2.29
N LYS A 163 -30.78 -5.88 -2.31
CA LYS A 163 -30.05 -5.94 -3.58
C LYS A 163 -30.12 -7.36 -4.12
N GLY A 164 -30.37 -7.51 -5.42
CA GLY A 164 -30.36 -8.82 -6.09
C GLY A 164 -29.07 -9.61 -5.84
N THR A 165 -27.93 -8.92 -5.70
CA THR A 165 -26.64 -9.55 -5.35
C THR A 165 -26.62 -10.19 -3.97
N THR A 166 -27.39 -9.67 -3.00
CA THR A 166 -27.53 -10.28 -1.66
C THR A 166 -28.38 -11.54 -1.74
N VAL A 167 -29.49 -11.49 -2.49
CA VAL A 167 -30.41 -12.62 -2.69
C VAL A 167 -29.74 -13.78 -3.44
N ILE A 168 -29.02 -13.49 -4.51
CA ILE A 168 -28.23 -14.49 -5.25
C ILE A 168 -27.21 -15.17 -4.33
N LYS A 169 -26.52 -14.38 -3.49
CA LYS A 169 -25.56 -14.93 -2.52
C LYS A 169 -26.22 -15.81 -1.47
N THR A 170 -27.44 -15.50 -1.04
CA THR A 170 -28.16 -16.38 -0.11
C THR A 170 -28.63 -17.66 -0.78
N LEU A 171 -29.11 -17.61 -2.02
CA LEU A 171 -29.50 -18.79 -2.80
C LEU A 171 -28.29 -19.72 -3.03
N MET A 172 -27.14 -19.16 -3.38
CA MET A 172 -25.90 -19.93 -3.54
C MET A 172 -25.48 -20.65 -2.26
N LYS A 173 -25.68 -20.04 -1.08
CA LYS A 173 -25.41 -20.69 0.22
C LYS A 173 -26.36 -21.85 0.51
N LEU A 174 -27.58 -21.80 -0.04
CA LEU A 174 -28.59 -22.85 0.06
C LEU A 174 -28.42 -23.91 -1.06
N GLY A 175 -27.40 -23.78 -1.91
CA GLY A 175 -27.10 -24.72 -2.99
C GLY A 175 -27.84 -24.45 -4.31
N VAL A 176 -28.66 -23.41 -4.38
CA VAL A 176 -29.39 -23.02 -5.60
C VAL A 176 -28.59 -21.95 -6.34
N MET A 177 -27.99 -22.32 -7.46
CA MET A 177 -27.31 -21.37 -8.36
C MET A 177 -28.33 -20.76 -9.32
N ALA A 178 -28.69 -19.50 -9.09
CA ALA A 178 -29.59 -18.74 -9.93
C ALA A 178 -28.99 -17.38 -10.30
N THR A 179 -29.30 -16.91 -11.50
CA THR A 179 -28.96 -15.59 -12.02
C THR A 179 -30.14 -14.62 -11.84
N ILE A 180 -29.94 -13.34 -12.19
CA ILE A 180 -30.91 -12.28 -11.83
C ILE A 180 -32.29 -12.46 -12.49
N ASN A 181 -32.33 -13.10 -13.67
CA ASN A 181 -33.55 -13.28 -14.46
C ASN A 181 -34.06 -14.73 -14.42
N ASP A 182 -33.42 -15.61 -13.66
CA ASP A 182 -33.87 -17.00 -13.56
C ASP A 182 -35.14 -17.08 -12.72
N THR A 183 -36.08 -17.92 -13.17
CA THR A 183 -37.35 -18.20 -12.50
C THR A 183 -37.14 -19.24 -11.41
N LEU A 184 -37.61 -18.94 -10.20
CA LEU A 184 -37.67 -19.85 -9.07
C LEU A 184 -39.09 -20.42 -8.94
N ASP A 185 -39.11 -21.74 -8.79
CA ASP A 185 -40.25 -22.58 -8.38
C ASP A 185 -40.23 -22.72 -6.85
N GLN A 186 -41.41 -22.86 -6.23
CA GLN A 186 -41.59 -22.89 -4.77
C GLN A 186 -41.27 -24.24 -4.14
#